data_AF-A0A5B8V7W5-F1
#
_entry.id   AF-A0A5B8V7W5-F1
#
_cell.length_a   1.000
_cell.length_b   1.000
_cell.length_c   1.000
_cell.angle_alpha   90.00
_cell.angle_beta   90.00
_cell.angle_gamma   90.00
#
_symmetry.space_group_name_H-M   'P 1'
#
loop_
_entity.id
_entity.type
_entity.pdbx_description
1 polymer ?
#
loop_
_entity_poly.entity_id
_entity_poly.type
_entity_poly.pdbx_seq_one_letter_code
_entity_poly.pdbx_strand_id
1 'polypeptide(L)'
;MKKFATILLLFIAVACNRNQGPEDIQAKLKSTLLDYMYSRVNYDSTKVKYYVIGDVIYYDDPQYYICDFKVNMKIIGVKDTVGIKRLYITHDFKVISR
;
A
#
# COMPACT_ATOMS: atom_id res chain seq x y z
N MET A 1 9.56 22.20 41.04
CA MET A 1 8.81 21.31 40.11
C MET A 1 8.56 22.00 38.76
N LYS A 2 9.60 22.41 38.02
CA LYS A 2 9.43 23.10 36.71
C LYS A 2 10.48 22.72 35.64
N LYS A 3 11.38 21.77 35.93
CA LYS A 3 12.50 21.40 35.04
C LYS A 3 12.29 20.09 34.27
N PHE A 4 11.23 19.34 34.55
CA PHE A 4 10.93 18.07 33.87
C PHE A 4 10.12 18.24 32.57
N ALA A 5 9.46 19.38 32.36
CA ALA A 5 8.64 19.61 31.17
C ALA A 5 9.47 19.86 29.90
N THR A 6 10.74 20.28 30.03
CA THR A 6 11.57 20.68 28.89
C THR A 6 12.18 19.50 28.13
N ILE A 7 12.25 18.31 28.75
CA ILE A 7 12.86 17.11 28.15
C ILE A 7 11.88 16.39 27.21
N LEU A 8 10.56 16.52 27.44
CA LEU A 8 9.54 15.84 26.63
C LEU A 8 9.36 16.47 25.24
N LEU A 9 9.74 17.75 25.06
CA LEU A 9 9.57 18.46 23.79
C LEU A 9 10.67 18.12 22.76
N LEU A 10 11.80 17.54 23.19
CA LEU A 10 12.95 17.27 22.32
C LEU A 10 12.82 15.96 21.52
N PHE A 11 11.90 15.07 21.91
CA PHE A 11 11.75 13.75 21.28
C PHE A 11 10.88 13.72 20.01
N ILE A 12 10.24 14.84 19.64
CA ILE A 12 9.28 14.87 18.52
C ILE A 12 9.95 15.24 17.18
N ALA A 13 11.21 15.68 17.18
CA ALA A 13 11.86 16.25 15.99
C ALA A 13 12.54 15.23 15.05
N VAL A 14 12.52 13.92 15.35
CA VAL A 14 13.19 12.88 14.52
C VAL A 14 12.16 12.00 13.81
N ALA A 15 11.17 12.60 13.17
CA ALA A 15 10.45 11.93 12.08
C ALA A 15 11.24 12.20 10.79
N CYS A 16 12.38 11.54 10.63
CA CYS A 16 13.15 11.57 9.39
C CYS A 16 12.26 11.09 8.25
N ASN A 17 12.02 11.97 7.29
CA ASN A 17 11.43 11.66 6.01
C ASN A 17 12.46 10.79 5.26
N ARG A 18 12.44 9.46 5.50
CA ARG A 18 13.28 8.52 4.77
C ARG A 18 12.94 8.70 3.29
N ASN A 19 13.93 9.13 2.50
CA ASN A 19 13.89 8.94 1.05
C ASN A 19 13.75 7.44 0.82
N GLN A 20 12.53 7.03 0.50
CA GLN A 20 12.18 5.62 0.30
C GLN A 20 12.92 5.16 -0.95
N GLY A 21 13.68 4.07 -0.83
CA GLY A 21 14.28 3.45 -2.00
C GLY A 21 13.19 2.96 -2.95
N PRO A 22 13.51 2.72 -4.24
CA PRO A 22 12.55 2.13 -5.18
C PRO A 22 11.93 0.81 -4.69
N GLU A 23 12.71 0.00 -3.96
CA GLU A 23 12.24 -1.24 -3.32
C GLU A 23 11.21 -0.98 -2.21
N ASP A 24 11.42 0.07 -1.40
CA ASP A 24 10.48 0.47 -0.34
C ASP A 24 9.16 0.96 -0.93
N ILE A 25 9.21 1.72 -2.04
CA ILE A 25 8.01 2.19 -2.75
C ILE A 25 7.22 1.00 -3.29
N GLN A 26 7.89 0.06 -3.97
CA GLN A 26 7.24 -1.15 -4.47
C GLN A 26 6.55 -1.94 -3.35
N ALA A 27 7.24 -2.17 -2.24
CA ALA A 27 6.67 -2.90 -1.11
C ALA A 27 5.42 -2.19 -0.55
N LYS A 28 5.47 -0.86 -0.42
CA LYS A 28 4.33 -0.07 0.06
C LYS A 28 3.16 -0.10 -0.92
N LEU A 29 3.38 0.10 -2.21
CA LEU A 29 2.33 0.02 -3.23
C LEU A 29 1.64 -1.36 -3.21
N LYS A 30 2.41 -2.45 -3.09
CA LYS A 30 1.88 -3.82 -2.97
C LYS A 30 1.03 -3.97 -1.70
N SER A 31 1.52 -3.50 -0.55
CA SER A 31 0.79 -3.57 0.74
C SER A 31 -0.51 -2.78 0.69
N THR A 32 -0.45 -1.51 0.26
CA THR A 32 -1.60 -0.61 0.16
C THR A 32 -2.70 -1.20 -0.72
N LEU A 33 -2.34 -1.81 -1.86
CA LEU A 33 -3.31 -2.53 -2.69
C LEU A 33 -3.98 -3.69 -1.94
N LEU A 34 -3.19 -4.56 -1.29
CA LEU A 34 -3.74 -5.73 -0.60
C LEU A 34 -4.68 -5.30 0.53
N ASP A 35 -4.29 -4.29 1.32
CA ASP A 35 -5.11 -3.73 2.39
C ASP A 35 -6.43 -3.16 1.83
N TYR A 36 -6.37 -2.46 0.71
CA TYR A 36 -7.57 -1.98 0.02
C TYR A 36 -8.45 -3.12 -0.50
N MET A 37 -7.87 -4.21 -1.01
CA MET A 37 -8.65 -5.35 -1.52
C MET A 37 -9.32 -6.13 -0.38
N TYR A 38 -8.65 -6.25 0.76
CA TYR A 38 -9.16 -6.95 1.93
C TYR A 38 -10.12 -6.12 2.80
N SER A 39 -10.03 -4.79 2.75
CA SER A 39 -10.95 -3.89 3.48
C SER A 39 -12.30 -3.66 2.79
N ARG A 40 -12.49 -4.12 1.55
CA ARG A 40 -13.78 -3.99 0.84
C ARG A 40 -14.82 -4.94 1.46
N VAL A 41 -16.00 -4.38 1.75
CA VAL A 41 -17.07 -4.80 2.69
C VAL A 41 -17.63 -6.23 2.54
N ASN A 42 -17.16 -7.07 1.62
CA ASN A 42 -17.63 -8.46 1.47
C ASN A 42 -16.47 -9.46 1.25
N TYR A 43 -15.26 -9.14 1.70
CA TYR A 43 -14.13 -10.06 1.60
C TYR A 43 -14.22 -11.17 2.66
N ASP A 44 -14.51 -12.38 2.22
CA ASP A 44 -14.37 -13.60 3.02
C ASP A 44 -12.99 -14.23 2.72
N SER A 45 -12.06 -14.04 3.68
CA SER A 45 -10.68 -14.53 3.57
C SER A 45 -10.55 -16.05 3.52
N THR A 46 -11.62 -16.77 3.90
CA THR A 46 -11.67 -18.22 3.77
C THR A 46 -12.01 -18.64 2.34
N LYS A 47 -12.64 -17.77 1.54
CA LYS A 47 -13.12 -18.10 0.18
C LYS A 47 -12.31 -17.45 -0.94
N VAL A 48 -11.77 -16.26 -0.72
CA VAL A 48 -11.03 -15.50 -1.72
C VAL A 48 -9.66 -15.13 -1.16
N LYS A 49 -8.60 -15.20 -1.97
CA LYS A 49 -7.26 -14.70 -1.62
C LYS A 49 -6.68 -13.91 -2.79
N TYR A 50 -6.02 -12.80 -2.48
CA TYR A 50 -5.35 -11.95 -3.48
C TYR A 50 -3.84 -12.01 -3.31
N TYR A 51 -3.14 -12.10 -4.43
CA TYR A 51 -1.69 -12.09 -4.49
C TYR A 51 -1.25 -11.10 -5.56
N VAL A 52 -0.39 -10.15 -5.20
CA VAL A 52 0.32 -9.35 -6.21
C VAL A 52 1.46 -10.19 -6.76
N ILE A 53 1.52 -10.32 -8.08
CA ILE A 53 2.52 -11.13 -8.78
C ILE A 53 3.64 -10.22 -9.28
N GLY A 54 4.87 -10.50 -8.85
CA GLY A 54 6.05 -9.80 -9.33
C GLY A 54 6.07 -8.34 -8.89
N ASP A 55 6.67 -7.51 -9.73
CA ASP A 55 6.87 -6.09 -9.47
C ASP A 55 5.74 -5.21 -9.97
N VAL A 56 5.56 -4.08 -9.30
CA VAL A 56 4.55 -3.08 -9.69
C VAL A 56 5.19 -2.18 -10.74
N ILE A 57 4.54 -2.06 -11.89
CA ILE A 57 4.91 -1.03 -12.85
C ILE A 57 4.25 0.26 -12.36
N TYR A 58 5.04 1.28 -12.02
CA TYR A 58 4.49 2.56 -11.58
C TYR A 58 5.16 3.75 -12.25
N TYR A 59 4.38 4.82 -12.39
CA TYR A 59 4.84 6.14 -12.81
C TYR A 59 4.56 7.14 -11.69
N ASP A 60 5.53 8.00 -11.41
CA ASP A 60 5.42 9.08 -10.42
C ASP A 60 4.83 10.32 -11.09
N ASP A 61 3.53 10.54 -10.89
CA ASP A 61 2.81 11.75 -11.29
C ASP A 61 2.78 12.74 -10.10
N PRO A 62 2.72 14.06 -10.29
CA PRO A 62 2.78 15.03 -9.20
C PRO A 62 1.74 14.82 -8.08
N GLN A 63 0.61 14.19 -8.36
CA GLN A 63 -0.44 13.94 -7.36
C GLN A 63 -0.53 12.49 -6.90
N TYR A 64 -0.04 11.54 -7.71
CA TYR A 64 -0.25 10.11 -7.48
C TYR A 64 0.89 9.26 -8.05
N TYR A 65 1.05 8.08 -7.49
CA TYR A 65 1.62 6.95 -8.23
C TYR A 65 0.54 6.35 -9.14
N ILE A 66 0.79 6.32 -10.44
CA ILE A 66 -0.02 5.58 -11.41
C ILE A 66 0.55 4.18 -11.48
N CYS A 67 -0.20 3.17 -11.03
CA CYS A 67 0.32 1.83 -10.82
C CYS A 67 -0.44 0.78 -11.62
N ASP A 68 0.28 -0.12 -12.27
CA ASP A 68 -0.23 -1.34 -12.87
C ASP A 68 0.23 -2.55 -12.05
N PHE A 69 -0.75 -3.22 -11.45
CA PHE A 69 -0.53 -4.43 -10.65
C PHE A 69 -0.98 -5.66 -11.40
N LYS A 70 -0.12 -6.67 -11.47
CA LYS A 70 -0.54 -8.02 -11.84
C LYS A 70 -1.06 -8.72 -10.59
N VAL A 71 -2.33 -9.10 -10.56
CA VAL A 71 -2.99 -9.70 -9.40
C VAL A 71 -3.49 -11.10 -9.75
N ASN A 72 -3.16 -12.09 -8.92
CA ASN A 72 -3.80 -13.40 -8.90
C ASN A 72 -4.89 -13.40 -7.82
N MET A 73 -6.10 -13.74 -8.23
CA MET A 73 -7.23 -13.99 -7.34
C MET A 73 -7.52 -15.49 -7.34
N LYS A 74 -7.43 -16.08 -6.15
CA LYS A 74 -7.80 -17.48 -5.88
C LYS A 74 -9.14 -17.51 -5.19
N ILE A 75 -10.07 -18.29 -5.73
CA ILE A 75 -11.40 -18.50 -5.13
C ILE A 75 -11.59 -19.99 -4.93
N ILE A 76 -11.97 -20.42 -3.72
CA ILE A 76 -12.22 -21.84 -3.45
C ILE A 76 -13.35 -22.36 -4.36
N GLY A 77 -13.07 -23.46 -5.06
CA GLY A 77 -14.04 -24.11 -5.95
C GLY A 77 -14.17 -23.47 -7.33
N VAL A 78 -13.37 -22.45 -7.64
CA VAL A 78 -13.33 -21.78 -8.97
C VAL A 78 -11.90 -21.76 -9.49
N LYS A 79 -11.74 -21.66 -10.82
CA LYS A 79 -10.43 -21.51 -11.45
C LYS A 79 -9.77 -20.19 -11.03
N ASP A 80 -8.49 -20.25 -10.68
CA ASP A 80 -7.67 -19.07 -10.40
C ASP A 80 -7.72 -18.09 -11.57
N THR A 81 -7.79 -16.80 -11.25
CA THR A 81 -7.83 -15.72 -12.24
C THR A 81 -6.64 -14.81 -12.06
N VAL A 82 -6.01 -14.42 -13.17
CA VAL A 82 -4.90 -13.46 -13.19
C VAL A 82 -5.32 -12.29 -14.04
N GLY A 83 -5.15 -11.07 -13.52
CA GLY A 83 -5.50 -9.85 -14.23
C GLY A 83 -4.51 -8.72 -13.96
N ILE A 84 -4.55 -7.71 -14.82
CA ILE A 84 -3.84 -6.44 -14.61
C ILE A 84 -4.85 -5.45 -14.05
N LYS A 85 -4.44 -4.70 -13.02
CA LYS A 85 -5.27 -3.70 -12.37
C LYS A 85 -4.51 -2.39 -12.29
N ARG A 86 -4.99 -1.39 -13.01
CA ARG A 86 -4.51 -0.01 -12.94
C ARG A 86 -5.18 0.72 -11.78
N LEU A 87 -4.39 1.42 -10.97
CA LEU A 87 -4.85 2.20 -9.82
C LEU A 87 -3.98 3.43 -9.62
N TYR A 88 -4.55 4.44 -8.96
CA TYR A 88 -3.87 5.67 -8.57
C TYR A 88 -3.73 5.68 -7.06
N ILE A 89 -2.51 5.79 -6.55
CA ILE A 89 -2.20 5.76 -5.12
C ILE A 89 -1.54 7.09 -4.75
N THR A 90 -2.05 7.80 -3.74
CA THR A 90 -1.40 9.04 -3.25
C THR A 90 0.00 8.75 -2.72
N HIS A 91 0.93 9.72 -2.78
CA HIS A 91 2.31 9.53 -2.28
C HIS A 91 2.42 9.19 -0.78
N ASP A 92 1.36 9.47 -0.01
CA ASP A 92 1.25 9.06 1.39
C ASP A 92 0.69 7.64 1.59
N PHE A 93 0.36 6.95 0.50
CA PHE A 93 -0.15 5.58 0.44
C PHE A 93 -1.49 5.35 1.16
N LYS A 94 -2.26 6.42 1.42
CA LYS A 94 -3.52 6.32 2.17
C LYS A 94 -4.76 6.23 1.31
N VAL A 95 -4.71 6.81 0.11
CA VAL A 95 -5.88 6.90 -0.78
C VAL A 95 -5.60 6.12 -2.06
N ILE A 96 -6.56 5.26 -2.43
CA ILE A 96 -6.57 4.55 -3.70
C ILE A 96 -7.77 5.00 -4.52
N SER A 97 -7.50 5.44 -5.74
CA SER A 97 -8.50 5.77 -6.77
C SER A 97 -8.38 4.83 -7.97
N ARG A 98 -9.44 4.72 -8.77
CA ARG A 98 -9.53 3.88 -9.96
C ARG A 98 -9.64 4.73 -11.22
#